data_AF-A0A965I2E4-F1
#
_entry.id   AF-A0A965I2E4-F1
#
_cell.length_a   1.000
_cell.length_b   1.000
_cell.length_c   1.000
_cell.angle_alpha   90.00
_cell.angle_beta   90.00
_cell.angle_gamma   90.00
#
_symmetry.space_group_name_H-M   'P 1'
#
loop_
_entity.id
_entity.type
_entity.pdbx_description
1 polymer ?
#
loop_
_entity_poly.entity_id
_entity_poly.type
_entity_poly.pdbx_seq_one_letter_code
_entity_poly.pdbx_strand_id
1 'polypeptide(L)'
;MRALCLCLGLVIWSVTAQAASPDDKGLLCTNQTVADEGGANIDRVIAEKFFAVWFEQGAALRTVWRRQNDTIVIHSVSAGSRYRTNSRAIDWTSKTLVDGQTRENNYIVDRQSLALNISSTISALAYECELIETKRSYDDALDDTRQTLQAAYDKELATNKL
;
A
#
# COMPACT_ATOMS: atom_id res chain seq x y z
N MET A 1 -32.71 57.35 -20.04
CA MET A 1 -32.18 55.98 -19.81
C MET A 1 -30.73 55.93 -20.27
N ARG A 2 -29.77 55.82 -19.36
CA ARG A 2 -28.39 55.39 -19.66
C ARG A 2 -27.87 54.64 -18.44
N ALA A 3 -27.92 53.31 -18.51
CA ALA A 3 -27.32 52.44 -17.51
C ALA A 3 -25.81 52.38 -17.79
N LEU A 4 -25.00 52.81 -16.82
CA LEU A 4 -23.56 52.58 -16.80
C LEU A 4 -23.34 51.21 -16.13
N CYS A 5 -23.02 50.18 -16.90
CA CYS A 5 -22.55 48.91 -16.34
C CYS A 5 -21.06 49.04 -15.99
N LEU A 6 -20.76 49.05 -14.70
CA LEU A 6 -19.42 48.86 -14.16
C LEU A 6 -19.12 47.36 -14.11
N CYS A 7 -18.27 46.87 -15.02
CA CYS A 7 -17.72 45.53 -14.95
C CYS A 7 -16.67 45.46 -13.84
N LEU A 8 -17.05 44.95 -12.66
CA LEU A 8 -16.13 44.51 -11.62
C LEU A 8 -15.39 43.26 -12.11
N GLY A 9 -14.12 43.43 -12.47
CA GLY A 9 -13.21 42.32 -12.76
C GLY A 9 -12.89 41.54 -11.49
N LEU A 10 -13.55 40.39 -11.31
CA LEU A 10 -13.17 39.39 -10.32
C LEU A 10 -11.89 38.70 -10.79
N VAL A 11 -10.77 39.03 -10.15
CA VAL A 11 -9.53 38.27 -10.24
C VAL A 11 -9.75 36.96 -9.49
N ILE A 12 -10.06 35.89 -10.22
CA ILE A 12 -10.13 34.53 -9.67
C ILE A 12 -8.68 34.08 -9.46
N TRP A 13 -8.17 34.23 -8.25
CA TRP A 13 -6.96 33.52 -7.84
C TRP A 13 -7.29 32.04 -7.75
N SER A 14 -6.90 31.29 -8.78
CA SER A 14 -6.90 29.84 -8.78
C SER A 14 -5.91 29.35 -7.74
N VAL A 15 -6.37 29.19 -6.49
CA VAL A 15 -5.67 28.39 -5.48
C VAL A 15 -5.59 26.98 -6.04
N THR A 16 -4.41 26.60 -6.53
CA THR A 16 -4.11 25.21 -6.84
C THR A 16 -4.22 24.45 -5.53
N ALA A 17 -5.33 23.73 -5.32
CA ALA A 17 -5.50 22.87 -4.17
C ALA A 17 -4.36 21.84 -4.18
N GLN A 18 -3.36 22.05 -3.32
CA GLN A 18 -2.31 21.06 -3.08
C GLN A 18 -3.02 19.79 -2.62
N ALA A 19 -2.73 18.65 -3.24
CA ALA A 19 -3.31 17.39 -2.80
C ALA A 19 -2.91 17.14 -1.34
N ALA A 20 -3.89 16.77 -0.50
CA ALA A 20 -3.62 16.47 0.91
C ALA A 20 -2.52 15.42 1.01
N SER A 21 -1.47 15.66 1.79
CA SER A 21 -0.38 14.68 1.97
C SER A 21 -0.95 13.36 2.52
N PRO A 22 -0.45 12.18 2.09
CA PRO A 22 -0.77 10.92 2.73
C PRO A 22 0.02 10.70 4.03
N ASP A 23 0.87 11.65 4.47
CA ASP A 23 1.57 11.54 5.76
C ASP A 23 0.61 11.21 6.90
N ASP A 24 1.10 10.35 7.80
CA ASP A 24 0.38 9.81 8.95
C ASP A 24 -0.85 8.98 8.57
N LYS A 25 -0.83 8.37 7.37
CA LYS A 25 -1.81 7.40 6.90
C LYS A 25 -1.17 6.06 6.58
N GLY A 26 -1.93 5.00 6.85
CA GLY A 26 -1.62 3.65 6.42
C GLY A 26 -2.35 3.33 5.12
N LEU A 27 -1.76 2.50 4.28
CA LEU A 27 -2.44 1.85 3.17
C LEU A 27 -2.30 0.35 3.40
N LEU A 28 -3.42 -0.37 3.46
CA LEU A 28 -3.45 -1.83 3.53
C LEU A 28 -4.21 -2.35 2.31
N CYS A 29 -3.55 -3.22 1.56
CA CYS A 29 -3.98 -3.70 0.26
C CYS A 29 -4.06 -5.22 0.26
N THR A 30 -5.13 -5.76 -0.31
CA THR A 30 -5.34 -7.19 -0.50
C THR A 30 -5.52 -7.52 -1.97
N ASN A 31 -4.73 -8.47 -2.48
CA ASN A 31 -4.85 -8.98 -3.84
C ASN A 31 -6.01 -9.97 -3.90
N GLN A 32 -7.04 -9.60 -4.67
CA GLN A 32 -8.28 -10.37 -4.76
C GLN A 32 -8.13 -11.66 -5.59
N THR A 33 -7.02 -11.82 -6.31
CA THR A 33 -6.78 -13.02 -7.14
C THR A 33 -6.08 -14.15 -6.41
N VAL A 34 -5.43 -13.86 -5.27
CA VAL A 34 -4.75 -14.85 -4.45
C VAL A 34 -5.74 -15.41 -3.43
N ALA A 35 -6.10 -16.68 -3.59
CA ALA A 35 -6.98 -17.38 -2.66
C ALA A 35 -6.43 -17.38 -1.22
N ASP A 36 -7.33 -17.39 -0.24
CA ASP A 36 -7.01 -17.65 1.17
C ASP A 36 -6.62 -19.11 1.39
N GLU A 37 -5.51 -19.51 0.78
CA GLU A 37 -4.91 -20.83 0.95
C GLU A 37 -3.84 -20.76 2.04
N GLY A 38 -4.20 -21.13 3.27
CA GLY A 38 -3.21 -21.39 4.33
C GLY A 38 -2.32 -22.60 3.98
N GLY A 39 -1.32 -22.87 4.82
CA GLY A 39 -0.51 -24.10 4.72
C GLY A 39 0.77 -23.98 3.88
N ALA A 40 1.08 -24.98 3.04
CA ALA A 40 2.35 -25.08 2.30
C ALA A 40 2.62 -23.88 1.37
N ASN A 41 1.57 -23.14 1.03
CA ASN A 41 1.63 -21.92 0.23
C ASN A 41 1.61 -20.63 1.07
N ILE A 42 1.74 -20.69 2.40
CA ILE A 42 1.69 -19.49 3.26
C ILE A 42 2.74 -18.46 2.87
N ASP A 43 3.92 -18.91 2.45
CA ASP A 43 5.00 -18.03 2.00
C ASP A 43 4.63 -17.31 0.69
N ARG A 44 3.87 -17.97 -0.22
CA ARG A 44 3.29 -17.34 -1.42
C ARG A 44 2.20 -16.34 -1.05
N VAL A 45 1.28 -16.74 -0.16
CA VAL A 45 0.19 -15.86 0.31
C VAL A 45 0.76 -14.60 0.95
N ILE A 46 1.76 -14.74 1.84
CA ILE A 46 2.49 -13.62 2.44
C ILE A 46 3.11 -12.71 1.36
N ALA A 47 3.73 -13.29 0.33
CA ALA A 47 4.45 -12.52 -0.68
C ALA A 47 3.52 -11.78 -1.66
N GLU A 48 2.36 -12.36 -1.99
CA GLU A 48 1.53 -11.91 -3.13
C GLU A 48 0.16 -11.36 -2.72
N LYS A 49 -0.39 -11.82 -1.58
CA LYS A 49 -1.75 -11.45 -1.17
C LYS A 49 -1.81 -10.09 -0.49
N PHE A 50 -0.81 -9.74 0.31
CA PHE A 50 -0.85 -8.54 1.14
C PHE A 50 0.21 -7.53 0.75
N PHE A 51 -0.18 -6.27 0.72
CA PHE A 51 0.71 -5.14 0.57
C PHE A 51 0.32 -4.05 1.57
N ALA A 52 1.26 -3.50 2.32
CA ALA A 52 0.96 -2.41 3.23
C ALA A 52 2.11 -1.43 3.33
N VAL A 53 1.76 -0.15 3.45
CA VAL A 53 2.70 0.95 3.67
C VAL A 53 2.16 1.92 4.71
N TRP A 54 3.05 2.42 5.55
CA TRP A 54 2.81 3.62 6.36
C TRP A 54 3.52 4.80 5.72
N PHE A 55 2.81 5.90 5.48
CA PHE A 55 3.40 7.11 4.94
C PHE A 55 3.85 8.04 6.07
N GLU A 56 5.13 8.41 6.07
CA GLU A 56 5.71 9.28 7.09
C GLU A 56 6.79 10.19 6.48
N GLN A 57 6.60 11.51 6.64
CA GLN A 57 7.58 12.54 6.26
C GLN A 57 8.12 12.40 4.83
N GLY A 58 7.23 12.11 3.88
CA GLY A 58 7.61 11.91 2.48
C GLY A 58 8.21 10.53 2.15
N ALA A 59 8.26 9.60 3.11
CA ALA A 59 8.65 8.21 2.90
C ALA A 59 7.44 7.28 2.95
N ALA A 60 7.49 6.20 2.18
CA ALA A 60 6.59 5.05 2.34
C ALA A 60 7.38 3.95 3.07
N LEU A 61 6.88 3.50 4.22
CA LEU A 61 7.46 2.42 5.01
C LEU A 61 6.67 1.15 4.74
N ARG A 62 7.21 0.26 3.91
CA ARG A 62 6.58 -1.00 3.52
C ARG A 62 6.63 -2.00 4.67
N THR A 63 5.50 -2.60 4.99
CA THR A 63 5.45 -3.78 5.85
C THR A 63 5.89 -5.00 5.07
N VAL A 64 6.76 -5.80 5.69
CA VAL A 64 7.23 -7.08 5.18
C VAL A 64 6.85 -8.16 6.19
N TRP A 65 6.03 -9.10 5.73
CA TRP A 65 5.69 -10.32 6.45
C TRP A 65 6.66 -11.41 6.01
N ARG A 66 7.04 -12.27 6.96
CA ARG A 66 7.83 -13.48 6.67
C ARG A 66 7.61 -14.52 7.74
N ARG A 67 7.74 -15.79 7.38
CA ARG A 67 7.79 -16.88 8.33
C ARG A 67 9.20 -17.04 8.91
N GLN A 68 9.30 -17.23 10.22
CA GLN A 68 10.52 -17.57 10.95
C GLN A 68 10.17 -18.59 12.02
N ASN A 69 10.77 -19.79 11.95
CA ASN A 69 10.51 -20.87 12.91
C ASN A 69 9.00 -21.04 13.15
N ASP A 70 8.25 -21.20 12.06
CA ASP A 70 6.81 -21.44 12.06
C ASP A 70 5.94 -20.30 12.62
N THR A 71 6.55 -19.14 12.88
CA THR A 71 5.88 -17.91 13.29
C THR A 71 5.91 -16.88 12.17
N ILE A 72 4.78 -16.26 11.88
CA ILE A 72 4.70 -15.12 10.96
C ILE A 72 5.06 -13.85 11.73
N VAL A 73 6.12 -13.18 11.27
CA VAL A 73 6.60 -11.93 11.84
C VAL A 73 6.46 -10.79 10.85
N ILE A 74 6.22 -9.58 11.38
CA ILE A 74 6.14 -8.35 10.61
C ILE A 74 7.30 -7.42 10.96
N HIS A 75 7.82 -6.73 9.95
CA HIS A 75 8.78 -5.64 10.14
C HIS A 75 8.57 -4.59 9.05
N SER A 76 8.92 -3.34 9.34
CA SER A 76 8.85 -2.25 8.38
C SER A 76 10.21 -1.99 7.76
N VAL A 77 10.22 -1.78 6.45
CA VAL A 77 11.40 -1.37 5.69
C VAL A 77 11.05 -0.13 4.87
N SER A 78 12.05 0.71 4.56
CA SER A 78 11.81 1.78 3.60
C SER A 78 11.38 1.17 2.26
N ALA A 79 10.28 1.66 1.70
CA ALA A 79 9.77 1.22 0.41
C ALA A 79 10.55 1.81 -0.77
N GLY A 80 11.60 2.61 -0.54
CA GLY A 80 12.49 3.10 -1.58
C GLY A 80 12.62 4.62 -1.60
N SER A 81 12.36 5.23 -2.75
CA SER A 81 12.41 6.69 -2.91
C SER A 81 11.38 7.38 -2.02
N ARG A 82 11.55 8.69 -1.85
CA ARG A 82 10.45 9.52 -1.36
C ARG A 82 9.24 9.39 -2.28
N TYR A 83 8.05 9.37 -1.69
CA TYR A 83 6.82 9.35 -2.48
C TYR A 83 6.56 10.73 -3.07
N ARG A 84 5.86 10.76 -4.21
CA ARG A 84 5.28 11.95 -4.81
C ARG A 84 3.77 11.81 -4.74
N THR A 85 3.08 12.94 -4.64
CA THR A 85 1.62 12.94 -4.59
C THR A 85 1.05 14.13 -5.32
N ASN A 86 -0.09 13.91 -5.97
CA ASN A 86 -0.92 14.94 -6.58
C ASN A 86 -2.40 14.58 -6.34
N SER A 87 -3.31 15.32 -6.97
CA SER A 87 -4.75 15.14 -6.72
C SER A 87 -5.29 13.78 -7.18
N ARG A 88 -4.54 13.04 -8.01
CA ARG A 88 -4.94 11.76 -8.59
C ARG A 88 -4.24 10.57 -7.96
N ALA A 89 -2.96 10.69 -7.59
CA ALA A 89 -2.16 9.54 -7.22
C ALA A 89 -1.14 9.82 -6.11
N ILE A 90 -0.67 8.73 -5.52
CA ILE A 90 0.55 8.65 -4.70
C ILE A 90 1.47 7.65 -5.39
N ASP A 91 2.72 8.05 -5.68
CA ASP A 91 3.68 7.19 -6.39
C ASP A 91 5.06 7.18 -5.73
N TRP A 92 5.73 6.03 -5.76
CA TRP A 92 7.12 5.88 -5.32
C TRP A 92 7.80 4.73 -6.06
N THR A 93 9.13 4.71 -6.04
CA THR A 93 9.94 3.68 -6.69
C THR A 93 10.78 2.94 -5.65
N SER A 94 10.71 1.60 -5.66
CA SER A 94 11.59 0.74 -4.88
C SER A 94 12.66 0.11 -5.76
N LYS A 95 13.88 0.04 -5.26
CA LYS A 95 14.99 -0.68 -5.88
C LYS A 95 15.44 -1.79 -4.94
N THR A 96 15.32 -3.02 -5.39
CA THR A 96 15.77 -4.20 -4.64
C THR A 96 16.83 -4.94 -5.44
N LEU A 97 17.92 -5.33 -4.79
CA LEU A 97 18.93 -6.22 -5.37
C LEU A 97 18.47 -7.67 -5.19
N VAL A 98 18.28 -8.38 -6.28
CA VAL A 98 17.91 -9.80 -6.31
C VAL A 98 18.89 -10.50 -7.24
N ASP A 99 19.64 -11.48 -6.73
CA ASP A 99 20.65 -12.24 -7.48
C ASP A 99 21.68 -11.37 -8.23
N GLY A 100 22.08 -10.25 -7.61
CA GLY A 100 23.02 -9.28 -8.19
C GLY A 100 22.42 -8.36 -9.25
N GLN A 101 21.13 -8.50 -9.58
CA GLN A 101 20.41 -7.60 -10.48
C GLN A 101 19.55 -6.61 -9.71
N THR A 102 19.54 -5.35 -10.16
CA THR A 102 18.61 -4.35 -9.62
C THR A 102 17.24 -4.56 -10.24
N ARG A 103 16.26 -4.90 -9.41
CA ARG A 103 14.84 -4.86 -9.76
C ARG A 103 14.25 -3.54 -9.30
N GLU A 104 13.63 -2.83 -10.22
CA GLU A 104 12.92 -1.58 -9.95
C GLU A 104 11.42 -1.84 -10.03
N ASN A 105 10.69 -1.45 -8.99
CA ASN A 105 9.23 -1.52 -8.93
C ASN A 105 8.70 -0.10 -8.75
N ASN A 106 7.78 0.32 -9.61
CA ASN A 106 7.03 1.56 -9.39
C ASN A 106 5.67 1.23 -8.82
N TYR A 107 5.33 1.91 -7.74
CA TYR A 107 4.06 1.77 -7.03
C TYR A 107 3.24 3.02 -7.32
N ILE A 108 2.00 2.84 -7.74
CA ILE A 108 1.07 3.92 -8.01
C ILE A 108 -0.25 3.57 -7.36
N VAL A 109 -0.67 4.38 -6.40
CA VAL A 109 -1.97 4.29 -5.74
C VAL A 109 -2.85 5.36 -6.33
N ASP A 110 -3.94 4.95 -6.98
CA ASP A 110 -4.99 5.88 -7.41
C ASP A 110 -5.80 6.35 -6.20
N ARG A 111 -5.93 7.65 -5.99
CA ARG A 111 -6.57 8.22 -4.79
C ARG A 111 -8.09 8.07 -4.77
N GLN A 112 -8.72 7.92 -5.93
CA GLN A 112 -10.16 7.85 -6.04
C GLN A 112 -10.67 6.43 -5.84
N SER A 113 -10.01 5.47 -6.47
CA SER A 113 -10.35 4.05 -6.43
C SER A 113 -9.59 3.27 -5.36
N LEU A 114 -8.52 3.84 -4.79
CA LEU A 114 -7.55 3.16 -3.92
C LEU A 114 -6.93 1.91 -4.57
N ALA A 115 -6.95 1.82 -5.90
CA ALA A 115 -6.26 0.75 -6.61
C ALA A 115 -4.74 0.96 -6.55
N LEU A 116 -4.02 -0.02 -6.01
CA LEU A 116 -2.57 -0.07 -6.10
C LEU A 116 -2.15 -0.83 -7.36
N ASN A 117 -1.41 -0.14 -8.21
CA ASN A 117 -0.71 -0.72 -9.34
C ASN A 117 0.77 -0.82 -9.04
N ILE A 118 1.34 -2.02 -9.21
CA ILE A 118 2.77 -2.26 -9.10
C ILE A 118 3.28 -2.55 -10.50
N SER A 119 3.91 -1.56 -11.15
CA SER A 119 4.56 -1.82 -12.42
C SER A 119 5.90 -2.51 -12.15
N SER A 120 5.96 -3.79 -12.45
CA SER A 120 7.18 -4.60 -12.51
C SER A 120 7.11 -5.49 -13.76
N THR A 121 8.14 -6.28 -14.05
CA THR A 121 8.06 -7.38 -15.04
C THR A 121 7.09 -8.49 -14.63
N ILE A 122 6.49 -8.42 -13.44
CA ILE A 122 5.48 -9.35 -12.92
C ILE A 122 4.10 -8.76 -13.22
N SER A 123 3.19 -9.60 -13.72
CA SER A 123 1.79 -9.30 -14.05
C SER A 123 1.17 -8.29 -13.10
N ALA A 124 0.42 -7.31 -13.63
CA ALA A 124 -0.28 -6.31 -12.83
C ALA A 124 -1.19 -7.01 -11.82
N LEU A 125 -0.79 -7.02 -10.55
CA LEU A 125 -1.60 -7.51 -9.45
C LEU A 125 -2.60 -6.42 -9.09
N ALA A 126 -3.89 -6.75 -9.15
CA ALA A 126 -4.96 -5.84 -8.76
C ALA A 126 -5.19 -5.98 -7.26
N TYR A 127 -4.77 -4.95 -6.52
CA TYR A 127 -5.03 -4.84 -5.10
C TYR A 127 -6.23 -3.93 -4.85
N GLU A 128 -7.13 -4.35 -3.98
CA GLU A 128 -8.06 -3.46 -3.32
C GLU A 128 -7.43 -2.96 -2.04
N CYS A 129 -7.41 -1.64 -1.85
CA CYS A 129 -6.76 -1.03 -0.69
C CYS A 129 -7.72 -0.20 0.15
N GLU A 130 -7.40 -0.14 1.43
CA GLU A 130 -8.00 0.75 2.41
C GLU A 130 -6.96 1.78 2.85
N LEU A 131 -7.38 3.05 2.95
CA LEU A 131 -6.59 4.09 3.59
C LEU A 131 -6.97 4.15 5.08
N ILE A 132 -6.01 3.89 5.95
CA ILE A 132 -6.20 3.83 7.40
C ILE A 132 -5.71 5.14 8.03
N GLU A 133 -6.60 5.79 8.76
CA GLU A 133 -6.44 7.18 9.20
C GLU A 133 -5.44 7.40 10.33
N THR A 134 -5.14 6.37 11.12
CA THR A 134 -4.29 6.48 12.32
C THR A 134 -3.27 5.33 12.42
N LYS A 135 -2.14 5.61 13.07
CA LYS A 135 -1.07 4.60 13.27
C LYS A 135 -1.57 3.41 14.08
N ARG A 136 -2.37 3.66 15.11
CA ARG A 136 -2.93 2.60 15.96
C ARG A 136 -3.82 1.65 15.16
N SER A 137 -4.80 2.19 14.43
CA SER A 137 -5.69 1.37 13.61
C SER A 137 -4.94 0.61 12.53
N TYR A 138 -3.87 1.19 11.99
CA TYR A 138 -3.00 0.51 11.03
C TYR A 138 -2.27 -0.67 11.68
N ASP A 139 -1.68 -0.48 12.86
CA ASP A 139 -1.00 -1.54 13.60
C ASP A 139 -1.94 -2.66 14.03
N ASP A 140 -3.14 -2.31 14.49
CA ASP A 140 -4.18 -3.27 14.84
C ASP A 140 -4.57 -4.12 13.61
N ALA A 141 -4.80 -3.48 12.46
CA ALA A 141 -5.13 -4.19 11.21
C ALA A 141 -3.99 -5.11 10.73
N LEU A 142 -2.73 -4.68 10.90
CA LEU A 142 -1.58 -5.52 10.59
C LEU A 142 -1.48 -6.74 11.52
N ASP A 143 -1.75 -6.57 12.82
CA ASP A 143 -1.72 -7.68 13.77
C ASP A 143 -2.87 -8.66 13.53
N ASP A 144 -4.08 -8.18 13.29
CA ASP A 144 -5.24 -9.03 12.94
C ASP A 144 -4.96 -9.86 11.67
N THR A 145 -4.36 -9.24 10.66
CA THR A 145 -3.94 -9.93 9.43
C THR A 145 -2.90 -11.01 9.74
N ARG A 146 -1.88 -10.68 10.55
CA ARG A 146 -0.84 -11.63 10.97
C ARG A 146 -1.45 -12.81 11.75
N GLN A 147 -2.35 -12.55 12.70
CA GLN A 147 -3.02 -13.57 13.50
C GLN A 147 -3.86 -14.50 12.64
N THR A 148 -4.60 -13.95 11.68
CA THR A 148 -5.40 -14.73 10.73
C THR A 148 -4.52 -15.66 9.90
N LEU A 149 -3.40 -15.15 9.38
CA LEU A 149 -2.44 -15.97 8.63
C LEU A 149 -1.79 -17.05 9.50
N GLN A 150 -1.45 -16.72 10.75
CA GLN A 150 -0.87 -17.68 11.69
C GLN A 150 -1.86 -18.80 12.00
N ALA A 151 -3.12 -18.47 12.29
CA ALA A 151 -4.16 -19.46 12.58
C ALA A 151 -4.42 -20.40 11.40
N ALA A 152 -4.40 -19.86 10.17
CA ALA A 152 -4.54 -20.67 8.95
C ALA A 152 -3.34 -21.62 8.77
N TYR A 153 -2.13 -21.15 9.04
CA TYR A 153 -0.92 -21.97 9.00
C TYR A 153 -0.90 -23.07 10.08
N ASP A 154 -1.21 -22.73 11.33
CA ASP A 154 -1.24 -23.67 12.47
C ASP A 154 -2.26 -24.79 12.25
N LYS A 155 -3.41 -24.48 11.65
CA LYS A 155 -4.43 -25.48 11.30
C LYS A 155 -3.92 -26.52 10.30
N GLU A 156 -3.19 -26.09 9.27
CA GLU A 156 -2.62 -26.99 8.27
C GLU A 156 -1.45 -27.79 8.85
N LEU A 157 -0.62 -27.18 9.72
CA LEU A 157 0.43 -27.87 10.47
C LEU A 157 -0.16 -29.01 11.33
N ALA A 158 -1.22 -28.73 12.09
CA ALA A 158 -1.88 -29.70 12.95
C ALA A 158 -2.52 -30.87 12.18
N THR A 159 -2.79 -30.70 10.88
CA THR A 159 -3.38 -31.74 10.03
C THR A 159 -2.35 -32.48 9.16
N ASN A 160 -1.05 -32.26 9.38
CA ASN A 160 0.07 -32.82 8.59
C ASN A 160 -0.05 -32.54 7.08
N LYS A 161 -0.54 -31.34 6.73
CA LYS A 161 -0.72 -30.89 5.33
C LYS A 161 0.34 -29.89 4.87
N LEU A 162 1.42 -29.76 5.63
CA LEU A 162 2.60 -28.94 5.32
C LEU A 162 3.72 -29.76 4.70
#